data_AF-A0A9P1MFQ3-F1
#
_entry.id   AF-A0A9P1MFQ3-F1
#
_cell.length_a   1.000
_cell.length_b   1.000
_cell.length_c   1.000
_cell.angle_alpha   90.00
_cell.angle_beta   90.00
_cell.angle_gamma   90.00
#
_symmetry.space_group_name_H-M   'P 1'
#
loop_
_entity.id
_entity.type
_entity.pdbx_description
1 polymer ?
#
loop_
_entity_poly.entity_id
_entity_poly.type
_entity_poly.pdbx_seq_one_letter_code
_entity_poly.pdbx_strand_id
1 'polypeptide(L)'
;MEDDQAFDDEAAEPAKGPGALSVECTAQDGAIIIDNVHYYADANQAFATTPEASHARVDAYPGPSFSTLDEDLQVLMEQYLEERGISQGLAVFTPDYIDYKEQKEYQRWLKSVKGFIDL
;
A
#
# COMPACT_ATOMS: atom_id res chain seq x y z
N MET A 1 -3.35 2.05 30.78
CA MET A 1 -4.30 1.59 29.75
C MET A 1 -4.48 2.78 28.84
N GLU A 2 -3.57 2.93 27.89
CA GLU A 2 -3.80 3.78 26.73
C GLU A 2 -4.17 2.80 25.63
N ASP A 3 -5.32 3.05 25.02
CA ASP A 3 -5.97 2.16 24.08
C ASP A 3 -5.03 1.85 22.92
N ASP A 4 -4.60 0.59 22.81
CA ASP A 4 -4.10 0.02 21.56
C ASP A 4 -5.29 0.02 20.60
N GLN A 5 -5.52 1.13 19.90
CA GLN A 5 -6.31 1.12 18.68
C GLN A 5 -5.58 0.18 17.73
N ALA A 6 -6.12 -1.04 17.60
CA ALA A 6 -5.90 -1.82 16.40
C ALA A 6 -6.12 -0.86 15.23
N PHE A 7 -5.15 -0.79 14.31
CA PHE A 7 -5.47 -0.33 12.97
C PHE A 7 -6.50 -1.35 12.48
N ASP A 8 -7.78 -1.00 12.64
CA ASP A 8 -8.85 -1.70 11.99
C ASP A 8 -8.46 -1.71 10.52
N ASP A 9 -8.29 -2.93 9.99
CA ASP A 9 -8.17 -3.22 8.56
C ASP A 9 -9.57 -2.97 7.96
N GLU A 10 -10.08 -1.75 8.16
CA GLU A 10 -11.34 -1.28 7.66
C GLU A 10 -11.15 -1.24 6.15
N ALA A 11 -11.69 -2.28 5.49
CA ALA A 11 -11.67 -2.42 4.06
C ALA A 11 -11.95 -1.04 3.44
N ALA A 12 -10.96 -0.51 2.73
CA ALA A 12 -11.02 0.83 2.15
C ALA A 12 -12.40 1.03 1.51
N GLU A 13 -13.11 2.08 1.93
CA GLU A 13 -14.44 2.35 1.39
C GLU A 13 -14.38 2.34 -0.14
N PRO A 14 -15.34 1.69 -0.84
CA PRO A 14 -15.34 1.63 -2.28
C PRO A 14 -15.30 3.06 -2.84
N ALA A 15 -14.34 3.32 -3.73
CA ALA A 15 -14.15 4.65 -4.29
C ALA A 15 -15.45 5.15 -4.92
N LYS A 16 -15.84 6.40 -4.64
CA LYS A 16 -17.07 7.04 -5.14
C LYS A 16 -17.06 7.31 -6.66
N GLY A 17 -16.08 6.79 -7.39
CA GLY A 17 -15.87 7.00 -8.83
C GLY A 17 -15.79 5.69 -9.60
N PRO A 18 -16.00 5.71 -10.94
CA PRO A 18 -16.10 4.50 -11.74
C PRO A 18 -14.79 3.70 -11.80
N GLY A 19 -13.62 4.36 -11.80
CA GLY A 19 -12.32 3.71 -11.94
C GLY A 19 -11.33 4.04 -10.82
N ALA A 20 -10.18 3.35 -10.83
CA ALA A 20 -9.10 3.52 -9.86
C ALA A 20 -7.73 3.46 -10.53
N LEU A 21 -6.81 4.30 -10.04
CA LEU A 21 -5.39 4.25 -10.36
C LEU A 21 -4.66 3.54 -9.21
N SER A 22 -4.12 2.36 -9.46
CA SER A 22 -3.27 1.65 -8.51
C SER A 22 -1.82 1.96 -8.85
N VAL A 23 -1.10 2.50 -7.87
CA VAL A 23 0.31 2.88 -8.02
C VAL A 23 1.12 2.05 -7.04
N GLU A 24 2.02 1.24 -7.58
CA GLU A 24 2.96 0.47 -6.80
C GLU A 24 4.22 1.31 -6.61
N CYS A 25 4.59 1.54 -5.37
CA CYS A 25 5.75 2.35 -5.02
C CYS A 25 6.60 1.69 -3.93
N THR A 26 7.89 1.98 -3.96
CA THR A 26 8.84 1.60 -2.93
C THR A 26 9.33 2.85 -2.20
N ALA A 27 9.22 2.84 -0.86
CA ALA A 27 9.86 3.84 -0.01
C ALA A 27 11.32 3.42 0.26
N GLN A 28 12.28 4.14 -0.31
CA GLN A 28 13.71 3.82 -0.17
C GLN A 28 14.54 5.10 -0.07
N ASP A 29 15.49 5.12 0.87
CA ASP A 29 16.44 6.22 1.05
C ASP A 29 15.79 7.61 1.16
N GLY A 30 14.59 7.67 1.75
CA GLY A 30 13.80 8.90 1.92
C GLY A 30 13.07 9.36 0.65
N ALA A 31 13.02 8.55 -0.40
CA ALA A 31 12.25 8.80 -1.62
C ALA A 31 11.12 7.79 -1.81
N ILE A 32 10.06 8.21 -2.50
CA ILE A 32 9.05 7.31 -3.06
C ILE A 32 9.45 7.05 -4.51
N ILE A 33 9.70 5.80 -4.84
CA ILE A 33 10.02 5.35 -6.19
C ILE A 33 8.78 4.68 -6.77
N ILE A 34 8.30 5.14 -7.93
CA ILE A 34 7.16 4.52 -8.62
C ILE A 34 7.67 3.35 -9.45
N ASP A 35 7.17 2.15 -9.15
CA ASP A 35 7.53 0.91 -9.84
C ASP A 35 6.55 0.64 -10.99
N ASN A 36 5.25 0.79 -10.72
CA ASN A 36 4.22 0.50 -11.70
C ASN A 36 2.94 1.33 -11.50
N VAL A 37 2.21 1.56 -12.60
CA VAL A 37 0.97 2.33 -12.62
C VAL A 37 -0.10 1.59 -13.42
N HIS A 38 -1.14 1.18 -12.72
CA HIS A 38 -2.26 0.40 -13.24
C HIS A 38 -3.55 1.21 -13.22
N TYR A 39 -4.27 1.24 -14.35
CA TYR A 39 -5.61 1.80 -14.38
C TYR A 39 -6.67 0.70 -14.46
N TYR A 40 -7.59 0.71 -13.49
CA TYR A 40 -8.77 -0.13 -13.48
C TYR A 40 -10.00 0.71 -13.83
N ALA A 41 -10.76 0.27 -14.84
CA ALA A 41 -12.00 0.93 -15.23
C ALA A 41 -13.14 0.71 -14.23
N ASP A 42 -13.03 -0.32 -13.37
CA ASP A 42 -13.89 -0.56 -12.22
C ASP A 42 -13.07 -0.44 -10.94
N ALA A 43 -13.38 0.54 -10.10
CA ALA A 43 -12.66 0.81 -8.87
C ALA A 43 -12.65 -0.37 -7.89
N ASN A 44 -13.67 -1.24 -7.93
CA ASN A 44 -13.74 -2.42 -7.07
C ASN A 44 -12.61 -3.42 -7.37
N GLN A 45 -12.07 -3.40 -8.59
CA GLN A 45 -10.95 -4.28 -8.95
C GLN A 45 -9.66 -3.90 -8.23
N ALA A 46 -9.43 -2.61 -7.94
CA ALA A 46 -8.23 -2.17 -7.24
C ALA A 46 -8.15 -2.73 -5.80
N PHE A 47 -9.31 -2.87 -5.14
CA PHE A 47 -9.43 -3.31 -3.74
C PHE A 47 -9.85 -4.78 -3.60
N ALA A 48 -9.60 -5.60 -4.61
CA ALA A 48 -9.98 -7.01 -4.60
C ALA A 48 -9.39 -7.78 -3.39
N THR A 49 -10.27 -8.18 -2.45
CA THR A 49 -9.93 -8.98 -1.27
C THR A 49 -10.29 -10.46 -1.40
N THR A 50 -11.02 -10.84 -2.46
CA THR A 50 -11.35 -12.25 -2.76
C THR A 50 -10.38 -12.84 -3.79
N PRO A 51 -10.18 -14.18 -3.79
CA PRO A 51 -9.37 -14.85 -4.80
C PRO A 51 -9.86 -14.59 -6.23
N GLU A 52 -11.17 -14.61 -6.44
CA GLU A 52 -11.79 -14.40 -7.76
C GLU A 52 -11.55 -12.98 -8.27
N ALA A 53 -11.70 -11.98 -7.39
CA ALA A 53 -11.44 -10.58 -7.74
C ALA A 53 -9.94 -10.33 -7.96
N SER A 54 -9.07 -11.05 -7.24
CA SER A 54 -7.62 -10.99 -7.46
C SER A 54 -7.23 -11.56 -8.83
N HIS A 55 -7.89 -12.62 -9.29
CA HIS A 55 -7.68 -13.17 -10.64
C HIS A 55 -8.10 -12.17 -11.72
N ALA A 56 -9.23 -11.48 -11.54
CA ALA A 56 -9.69 -10.48 -12.48
C ALA A 56 -8.71 -9.31 -12.68
N ARG A 57 -7.84 -9.01 -11.68
CA ARG A 57 -6.74 -8.04 -11.84
C ARG A 57 -5.64 -8.53 -12.78
N VAL A 58 -5.39 -9.84 -12.84
CA VAL A 58 -4.35 -10.44 -13.69
C VAL A 58 -4.71 -10.33 -15.18
N ASP A 59 -6.00 -10.36 -15.49
CA ASP A 59 -6.49 -10.26 -16.87
C ASP A 59 -6.46 -8.82 -17.42
N ALA A 60 -6.35 -7.81 -16.55
CA ALA A 60 -6.28 -6.41 -16.95
C ALA A 60 -4.89 -6.07 -17.54
N TYR A 61 -4.87 -5.18 -18.53
CA TYR A 61 -3.59 -4.70 -19.08
C TYR A 61 -2.80 -3.97 -17.97
N PRO A 62 -1.58 -4.41 -17.65
CA PRO A 62 -0.84 -3.86 -16.52
C PRO A 62 -0.21 -2.48 -16.80
N GLY A 63 -0.47 -1.88 -17.97
CA GLY A 63 0.26 -0.69 -18.41
C GLY A 63 1.65 -1.04 -18.96
N PRO A 64 2.33 -0.04 -19.55
CA PRO A 64 3.74 -0.16 -19.87
C PRO A 64 4.59 -0.12 -18.59
N SER A 65 5.86 -0.52 -18.68
CA SER A 65 6.79 -0.29 -17.57
C SER A 65 6.93 1.21 -17.31
N PHE A 66 6.81 1.64 -16.05
CA PHE A 66 6.88 3.06 -15.69
C PHE A 66 8.16 3.73 -16.20
N SER A 67 9.31 3.05 -16.08
CA SER A 67 10.62 3.54 -16.55
C SER A 67 10.71 3.77 -18.08
N THR A 68 9.78 3.22 -18.85
CA THR A 68 9.71 3.37 -20.31
C THR A 68 8.77 4.49 -20.75
N LEU A 69 8.05 5.12 -19.81
CA LEU A 69 7.23 6.29 -20.09
C LEU A 69 8.12 7.48 -20.45
N ASP A 70 7.52 8.46 -21.14
CA ASP A 70 8.15 9.75 -21.35
C ASP A 70 8.57 10.40 -20.02
N GLU A 71 9.75 11.02 -19.98
CA GLU A 71 10.33 11.57 -18.74
C GLU A 71 9.44 12.65 -18.12
N ASP A 72 8.81 13.51 -18.93
CA ASP A 72 7.90 14.54 -18.41
C ASP A 72 6.66 13.91 -17.78
N LEU A 73 6.16 12.80 -18.34
CA LEU A 73 5.04 12.06 -17.77
C LEU A 73 5.41 11.40 -16.43
N GLN A 74 6.63 10.87 -16.30
CA GLN A 74 7.10 10.31 -15.03
C GLN A 74 7.13 11.39 -13.94
N VAL A 75 7.68 12.57 -14.25
CA VAL A 75 7.73 13.72 -13.33
C VAL A 75 6.33 14.19 -12.93
N LEU A 76 5.38 14.26 -13.87
CA LEU A 76 4.00 14.64 -13.58
C LEU A 76 3.29 13.64 -12.67
N MET A 77 3.58 12.34 -12.81
CA MET A 77 3.04 11.30 -11.92
C MET A 77 3.61 11.43 -10.51
N GLU A 78 4.91 11.68 -10.36
CA GLU A 78 5.54 11.93 -9.06
C GLU A 78 4.91 13.14 -8.35
N GLN A 79 4.77 14.26 -9.06
CA GLN A 79 4.10 15.47 -8.53
C GLN A 79 2.65 15.21 -8.13
N TYR A 80 1.91 14.45 -8.94
CA TYR A 80 0.53 14.07 -8.64
C TYR A 80 0.39 13.30 -7.32
N LEU A 81 1.35 12.43 -7.01
CA LEU A 81 1.41 11.68 -5.76
C LEU A 81 1.84 12.57 -4.59
N GLU A 82 2.83 13.44 -4.81
CA GLU A 82 3.33 14.35 -3.79
C GLU A 82 2.23 15.32 -3.29
N GLU A 83 1.42 15.87 -4.18
CA GLU A 83 0.25 16.70 -3.85
C GLU A 83 -0.79 15.96 -2.99
N ARG A 84 -0.79 14.62 -3.01
CA ARG A 84 -1.67 13.75 -2.20
C ARG A 84 -1.01 13.26 -0.91
N GLY A 85 0.18 13.76 -0.60
CA GLY A 85 0.94 13.43 0.62
C GLY A 85 1.83 12.19 0.49
N ILE A 86 1.84 11.53 -0.66
CA ILE A 86 2.76 10.42 -0.96
C ILE A 86 4.09 11.06 -1.35
N SER A 87 4.91 11.33 -0.34
CA SER A 87 6.05 12.26 -0.42
C SER A 87 7.27 11.73 0.34
N GLN A 88 8.38 12.46 0.31
CA GLN A 88 9.55 12.18 1.14
C GLN A 88 9.22 12.01 2.63
N GLY A 89 8.28 12.81 3.16
CA GLY A 89 7.87 12.70 4.56
C GLY A 89 7.28 11.32 4.87
N LEU A 90 6.48 10.78 3.95
CA LEU A 90 5.96 9.41 4.07
C LEU A 90 7.09 8.38 3.93
N ALA A 91 7.99 8.56 2.97
CA ALA A 91 9.11 7.65 2.75
C ALA A 91 10.03 7.52 3.97
N VAL A 92 10.24 8.61 4.71
CA VAL A 92 11.03 8.62 5.95
C VAL A 92 10.24 8.03 7.12
N PHE A 93 8.94 8.31 7.22
CA PHE A 93 8.09 7.80 8.30
C PHE A 93 7.89 6.28 8.23
N THR A 94 7.73 5.71 7.03
CA THR A 94 7.34 4.31 6.84
C THR A 94 8.30 3.31 7.51
N PRO A 95 9.63 3.37 7.32
CA PRO A 95 10.57 2.46 7.98
C PRO A 95 10.51 2.54 9.51
N ASP A 96 10.51 3.75 10.08
CA ASP A 96 10.44 3.97 11.53
C ASP A 96 9.17 3.37 12.14
N TYR A 97 8.04 3.51 11.44
CA TYR A 97 6.77 2.94 11.86
C TYR A 97 6.73 1.42 11.73
N ILE A 98 7.36 0.85 10.69
CA ILE A 98 7.49 -0.60 10.51
C ILE A 98 8.26 -1.20 11.68
N ASP A 99 9.41 -0.63 12.06
CA ASP A 99 10.21 -1.11 13.19
C ASP A 99 9.42 -1.09 14.50
N TYR A 100 8.67 -0.01 14.73
CA TYR A 100 7.79 0.11 15.90
C TYR A 100 6.69 -0.97 15.90
N LYS A 101 6.00 -1.17 14.77
CA LYS A 101 4.94 -2.17 14.63
C LYS A 101 5.49 -3.59 14.78
N GLU A 102 6.62 -3.90 14.18
CA GLU A 102 7.28 -5.20 14.28
C GLU A 102 7.59 -5.54 15.75
N GLN A 103 8.14 -4.58 16.50
CA GLN A 103 8.42 -4.78 17.92
C GLN A 103 7.15 -5.09 18.73
N LYS A 104 6.02 -4.43 18.43
CA LYS A 104 4.72 -4.73 19.08
C LYS A 104 4.21 -6.12 18.71
N GLU A 105 4.21 -6.47 17.43
CA GLU A 105 3.75 -7.77 16.95
C GLU A 105 4.63 -8.91 17.48
N TYR A 106 5.95 -8.69 17.58
CA TYR A 106 6.87 -9.64 18.20
C TYR A 106 6.51 -9.93 19.67
N GLN A 107 6.22 -8.89 20.46
CA GLN A 107 5.79 -9.08 21.85
C GLN A 107 4.46 -9.81 21.94
N ARG A 108 3.50 -9.48 21.06
CA ARG A 108 2.21 -10.18 20.98
C ARG A 108 2.40 -11.65 20.65
N TRP A 109 3.23 -11.95 19.65
CA TRP A 109 3.57 -13.31 19.26
C TRP A 109 4.20 -14.09 20.41
N LEU A 110 5.18 -13.51 21.11
CA LEU A 110 5.79 -14.15 22.29
C LEU A 110 4.77 -14.46 23.39
N LYS A 111 3.84 -13.55 23.67
CA LYS A 111 2.76 -13.77 24.65
C LYS A 111 1.86 -14.94 24.21
N SER A 112 1.49 -15.00 22.93
CA SER A 112 0.68 -16.10 22.38
C SER A 112 1.40 -17.44 22.48
N VAL A 113 2.70 -17.49 22.13
CA VAL A 113 3.52 -18.70 22.24
C VAL A 113 3.63 -19.17 23.70
N LYS A 114 3.88 -18.24 24.63
CA LYS A 114 3.88 -18.56 26.06
C LYS A 114 2.54 -19.15 26.50
N GLY A 115 1.43 -18.51 26.13
CA GLY A 115 0.08 -18.98 26.47
C GLY A 115 -0.21 -20.38 25.95
N PHE A 116 0.31 -20.75 24.77
CA PHE A 116 0.20 -22.10 24.24
C PHE A 116 1.04 -23.13 25.02
N ILE A 117 2.24 -22.78 25.47
CA ILE A 117 3.14 -23.68 26.20
C ILE A 117 2.70 -23.91 27.65
N ASP A 118 2.11 -22.90 28.29
CA ASP A 118 1.64 -22.97 29.69
C ASP A 118 0.32 -23.76 29.87
N LEU A 119 -0.31 -24.23 28.77
CA LEU A 119 -1.48 -25.13 28.79
C LEU A 119 -1.12 -26.52 29.34
#